data_AF-A0A948C4E5-F1
#
_entry.id   AF-A0A948C4E5-F1
#
_cell.length_a   1.000
_cell.length_b   1.000
_cell.length_c   1.000
_cell.angle_alpha   90.00
_cell.angle_beta   90.00
_cell.angle_gamma   90.00
#
_symmetry.space_group_name_H-M   'P 1'
#
loop_
_entity.id
_entity.type
_entity.pdbx_description
1 polymer ?
#
loop_
_entity_poly.entity_id
_entity_poly.type
_entity_poly.pdbx_seq_one_letter_code
_entity_poly.pdbx_strand_id
1 'polypeptide(L)' 'MIAAILVLNAILGFVQEYKAEKAIQLLSKLSSPHAKVMRDGKEYIISSKDLVPGDIVLFEA' A
#
# COMPACT_ATOMS: atom_id res chain seq x y z
N MET A 1 -5.49 -26.04 -29.61
CA MET A 1 -4.92 -26.33 -28.27
C MET A 1 -3.96 -25.24 -27.79
N ILE A 2 -3.05 -24.74 -28.64
CA ILE A 2 -2.06 -23.70 -28.28
C ILE A 2 -2.73 -22.38 -27.82
N ALA A 3 -3.82 -21.98 -28.48
CA ALA A 3 -4.59 -20.77 -28.12
C ALA A 3 -5.15 -20.81 -26.69
N ALA A 4 -5.54 -21.98 -26.18
CA ALA A 4 -6.06 -22.12 -24.82
C ALA A 4 -4.96 -21.86 -23.77
N ILE A 5 -3.72 -22.29 -24.04
CA ILE A 5 -2.56 -22.05 -23.17
C ILE A 5 -2.20 -20.56 -23.15
N LEU A 6 -2.30 -19.86 -24.30
CA LEU A 6 -2.07 -18.42 -24.36
C LEU A 6 -3.09 -17.63 -23.53
N VAL A 7 -4.38 -17.99 -23.63
CA VAL A 7 -5.44 -17.37 -22.82
C VAL A 7 -5.23 -17.64 -21.32
N LEU A 8 -4.89 -18.89 -20.96
CA LEU A 8 -4.62 -19.25 -19.57
C LEU A 8 -3.42 -18.48 -19.01
N ASN A 9 -2.31 -18.40 -19.76
CA ASN A 9 -1.12 -17.65 -19.35
C ASN A 9 -1.39 -16.15 -19.27
N ALA A 10 -2.21 -15.58 -20.16
CA ALA A 10 -2.60 -14.17 -20.08
C ALA A 10 -3.40 -13.87 -18.81
N ILE A 11 -4.37 -14.73 -18.46
CA ILE A 11 -5.16 -14.58 -17.23
C ILE A 11 -4.28 -14.77 -15.99
N LEU A 12 -3.45 -15.82 -15.96
CA LEU A 12 -2.55 -16.08 -14.85
C LEU A 12 -1.51 -14.97 -14.69
N GLY A 13 -0.95 -14.47 -15.80
CA GLY A 13 -0.03 -13.34 -15.82
C GLY A 13 -0.68 -12.09 -15.26
N PHE A 14 -1.88 -11.74 -15.74
CA PHE A 14 -2.63 -10.57 -15.25
C PHE A 14 -2.96 -10.68 -13.75
N VAL A 15 -3.33 -11.87 -13.27
CA VAL A 15 -3.61 -12.11 -11.83
C VAL A 15 -2.32 -12.02 -10.99
N GLN A 16 -1.19 -12.50 -11.50
CA GLN A 16 0.11 -12.35 -10.84
C GLN A 16 0.55 -10.89 -10.76
N GLU A 17 0.37 -10.14 -11.84
CA GLU A 17 0.69 -8.72 -11.94
C GLU A 17 -0.19 -7.88 -11.01
N TYR A 18 -1.49 -8.18 -10.94
CA TYR A 18 -2.41 -7.56 -9.98
C TYR A 18 -2.02 -7.81 -8.52
N LYS A 19 -1.56 -9.03 -8.18
CA LYS A 19 -1.04 -9.35 -6.84
C LYS A 19 0.26 -8.59 -6.55
N ALA A 20 1.17 -8.50 -7.52
CA ALA A 20 2.42 -7.76 -7.39
C ALA A 20 2.16 -6.27 -7.18
N GLU A 21 1.24 -5.67 -7.95
CA GLU A 21 0.85 -4.27 -7.82
C GLU A 21 0.21 -3.97 -6.46
N LYS A 22 -0.60 -4.89 -5.93
CA LYS A 22 -1.16 -4.77 -4.57
C LYS A 22 -0.09 -4.85 -3.48
N ALA A 23 0.93 -5.69 -3.65
CA ALA A 23 2.07 -5.77 -2.72
C ALA A 23 2.92 -4.48 -2.79
N ILE A 24 3.19 -3.99 -3.99
CA ILE A 24 3.89 -2.71 -4.20
C ILE A 24 3.07 -1.54 -3.65
N GLN A 25 1.74 -1.53 -3.77
CA GLN A 25 0.89 -0.49 -3.19
C GLN A 25 0.91 -0.52 -1.65
N LEU A 26 0.93 -1.69 -1.03
CA LEU A 26 1.08 -1.81 0.42
C LEU A 26 2.45 -1.29 0.87
N LEU A 27 3.52 -1.60 0.12
CA LEU A 27 4.87 -1.09 0.37
C LEU A 27 4.99 0.41 0.05
N SER A 28 4.32 0.90 -1.00
CA SER A 28 4.32 2.30 -1.41
C SER A 28 3.48 3.16 -0.46
N LYS A 29 2.46 2.58 0.18
CA LYS A 29 1.80 3.20 1.35
C LYS A 29 2.75 3.40 2.54
N LEU A 30 3.84 2.63 2.63
CA LEU A 30 4.93 2.88 3.58
C LEU A 30 5.89 3.98 3.09
N SER A 31 5.90 4.30 1.79
CA SER A 31 6.84 5.24 1.16
C SER A 31 6.22 6.59 0.79
N SER A 32 4.90 6.69 0.71
CA SER A 32 4.22 7.98 0.75
C SER A 32 4.40 8.54 2.16
N PRO A 33 4.69 9.84 2.33
CA PRO A 33 4.84 10.44 3.64
C PRO A 33 3.44 10.48 4.27
N HIS A 34 3.04 9.38 4.87
CA HIS A 34 1.89 9.26 5.75
C HIS A 34 2.49 9.06 7.14
N ALA A 35 2.19 10.00 8.02
CA ALA A 35 2.59 9.88 9.40
C ALA A 35 1.52 9.05 10.12
N LYS A 36 1.94 7.97 10.78
CA LYS A 36 1.09 7.31 11.75
C LYS A 36 1.10 8.18 13.01
N VAL A 37 -0.05 8.75 13.37
CA VAL A 37 -0.20 9.65 14.51
C VAL A 37 -1.16 9.09 15.53
N MET A 38 -0.97 9.41 16.81
CA MET A 38 -1.91 9.09 17.88
C MET A 38 -2.67 10.34 18.31
N ARG A 39 -4.00 10.37 18.10
CA ARG A 39 -4.92 11.43 18.59
C ARG A 39 -5.99 10.80 19.46
N ASP A 40 -6.28 11.39 20.60
CA ASP A 40 -7.33 10.92 21.54
C ASP A 40 -7.20 9.43 21.92
N GLY A 41 -5.96 8.93 22.00
CA GLY A 41 -5.66 7.52 22.31
C GLY A 41 -5.99 6.53 21.20
N LYS A 42 -6.27 7.01 19.97
CA LYS A 42 -6.49 6.19 18.77
C LYS A 42 -5.40 6.45 17.73
N GLU A 43 -5.00 5.39 17.05
CA GLU A 43 -4.04 5.45 15.95
C GLU A 43 -4.75 5.90 14.65
N TYR A 44 -4.18 6.90 13.99
CA TYR A 44 -4.63 7.40 12.69
C TYR A 44 -3.45 7.42 11.72
N ILE A 45 -3.71 7.07 10.46
CA ILE A 45 -2.74 7.24 9.37
C ILE A 45 -3.19 8.45 8.58
N ILE A 46 -2.45 9.56 8.68
CA ILE A 46 -2.75 10.82 8.00
C ILE A 46 -1.63 11.16 7.02
N SER A 47 -1.93 11.94 5.97
CA SER A 47 -0.88 12.46 5.10
C SER A 47 0.05 13.36 5.90
N SER A 48 1.35 13.35 5.65
CA SER A 48 2.30 14.25 6.31
C SER A 48 2.02 15.73 6.03
N LYS A 49 1.17 16.06 5.05
CA LYS A 49 0.66 17.42 4.81
C LYS A 49 -0.40 17.85 5.82
N ASP A 50 -1.10 16.90 6.43
CA ASP A 50 -2.15 17.14 7.42
C ASP A 50 -1.62 17.05 8.87
N LEU A 51 -0.30 16.88 9.02
CA LEU A 51 0.40 16.79 10.30
C LEU A 51 0.47 18.18 10.97
N VAL A 52 0.04 18.26 12.23
CA VAL A 52 0.00 19.51 13.01
C VAL A 52 0.90 19.42 14.25
N PRO A 53 1.52 20.53 14.71
CA PRO A 53 2.29 20.54 15.95
C PRO A 53 1.39 20.16 17.14
N GLY A 54 1.62 18.98 17.72
CA GLY A 54 0.76 18.38 18.74
C GLY A 54 0.47 16.89 18.51
N ASP A 55 0.67 16.41 17.28
CA ASP A 55 0.54 14.99 16.95
C ASP A 55 1.75 14.17 17.43
N ILE A 56 1.49 13.00 18.03
CA ILE A 56 2.52 12.01 18.39
C ILE A 56 2.76 11.11 17.18
N VAL A 57 3.87 11.29 16.48
CA VAL A 57 4.25 10.48 15.31
C VAL A 57 4.92 9.18 15.77
N LEU A 58 4.40 8.03 15.30
CA LEU A 58 5.04 6.74 15.46
C LEU A 58 6.03 6.51 14.30
N PHE A 59 7.32 6.44 14.63
CA PHE A 59 8.37 6.00 13.70
C PHE A 59 8.60 4.49 13.91
N GLU A 60 8.42 3.70 12.86
CA GLU A 60 8.98 2.33 12.82
C GLU A 60 10.40 2.44 12.26
N ALA A 61 11.36 1.85 12.98
CA ALA A 61 12.80 1.88 12.67
C ALA A 61 13.19 0.83 11.63
#